data_AF-A0A524MDF7-F1
#
_entry.id   AF-A0A524MDF7-F1
#
_cell.length_a   1.000
_cell.length_b   1.000
_cell.length_c   1.000
_cell.angle_alpha   90.00
_cell.angle_beta   90.00
_cell.angle_gamma   90.00
#
_symmetry.space_group_name_H-M   'P 1'
#
loop_
_entity.id
_entity.type
_entity.pdbx_description
1 polymer ?
#
loop_
_entity_poly.entity_id
_entity_poly.type
_entity_poly.pdbx_seq_one_letter_code
_entity_poly.pdbx_strand_id
1 'polypeptide(L)' 'MKVLGIVGSMRKGRNTEILVRRVISEMTSIDPLVTSDLIHVSDLDIHPAGSCVLMPTAPRICSSAPSQMTYRWY' A
#
# COMPACT_ATOMS: atom_id res chain seq x y z
N MET A 1 -2.45 -19.52 5.09
CA MET A 1 -1.94 -18.55 4.07
C MET A 1 -1.90 -17.15 4.69
N LYS A 2 -1.04 -16.24 4.22
CA LYS A 2 -1.03 -14.83 4.68
C LYS A 2 -1.52 -13.91 3.57
N VAL A 3 -2.49 -13.06 3.87
CA VAL A 3 -3.10 -12.11 2.92
C VAL A 3 -2.93 -10.70 3.46
N LEU A 4 -2.51 -9.76 2.60
CA LEU A 4 -2.37 -8.35 2.95
C LEU A 4 -3.34 -7.52 2.13
N GLY A 5 -4.32 -6.89 2.80
CA GLY A 5 -5.22 -5.93 2.18
C GLY A 5 -4.60 -4.55 2.17
N ILE A 6 -4.45 -3.95 0.98
CA ILE A 6 -3.88 -2.62 0.82
C ILE A 6 -4.98 -1.65 0.40
N VAL A 7 -5.19 -0.59 1.19
CA VAL A 7 -6.14 0.48 0.89
C VAL A 7 -5.38 1.74 0.50
N GLY A 8 -5.40 2.04 -0.81
CA GLY A 8 -4.78 3.24 -1.38
C GLY A 8 -5.64 4.51 -1.29
N SER A 9 -6.89 4.40 -0.85
CA SER A 9 -7.77 5.57 -0.66
C SER A 9 -7.31 6.41 0.53
N MET A 10 -7.19 7.73 0.33
CA MET A 10 -6.90 8.68 1.41
C MET A 10 -8.02 8.74 2.46
N ARG A 11 -9.27 8.53 2.03
CA ARG A 11 -10.43 8.56 2.92
C ARG A 11 -10.65 7.18 3.53
N LYS A 12 -10.44 7.06 4.84
CA LYS A 12 -10.74 5.86 5.63
C LYS A 12 -12.25 5.67 5.79
N GLY A 13 -12.69 4.42 5.97
CA GLY A 13 -14.08 4.02 6.15
C GLY A 13 -14.96 4.21 4.92
N ARG A 14 -14.37 4.36 3.72
CA ARG A 14 -15.11 4.56 2.46
C ARG A 14 -15.12 3.31 1.60
N ASN A 15 -15.77 3.41 0.45
CA ASN A 15 -16.07 2.31 -0.47
C ASN A 15 -14.87 1.38 -0.71
N THR A 16 -13.67 1.92 -0.94
CA THR A 16 -12.47 1.10 -1.16
C THR A 16 -12.12 0.22 0.04
N GLU A 17 -12.13 0.78 1.25
CA GLU A 17 -11.86 0.00 2.47
C GLU A 17 -12.95 -1.04 2.72
N ILE A 18 -14.22 -0.67 2.54
CA ILE A 18 -15.36 -1.58 2.72
C ILE A 18 -15.24 -2.78 1.79
N LEU A 19 -14.90 -2.54 0.51
CA LEU A 19 -14.72 -3.61 -0.47
C LEU A 19 -13.55 -4.53 -0.09
N VAL A 20 -12.39 -3.97 0.27
CA VAL A 20 -11.22 -4.77 0.66
C VAL A 20 -11.51 -5.60 1.91
N ARG A 21 -12.15 -5.02 2.93
CA ARG A 21 -12.55 -5.75 4.15
C ARG A 21 -13.52 -6.89 3.82
N ARG A 22 -14.47 -6.67 2.91
CA ARG A 22 -15.42 -7.70 2.51
C ARG A 22 -14.72 -8.87 1.81
N VAL A 23 -13.82 -8.60 0.87
CA VAL A 23 -13.04 -9.66 0.21
C VAL A 23 -12.25 -10.49 1.22
N ILE A 24 -11.56 -9.83 2.16
CA ILE A 24 -10.79 -10.53 3.21
C ILE A 24 -11.72 -11.39 4.08
N SER A 25 -12.85 -10.84 4.51
CA SER A 25 -13.84 -11.57 5.33
C SER A 25 -14.35 -12.82 4.61
N GLU A 26 -14.68 -12.72 3.33
CA GLU A 26 -15.12 -13.88 2.53
C GLU A 26 -13.99 -14.91 2.39
N MET A 27 -12.75 -14.47 2.14
CA MET A 27 -11.59 -15.38 2.07
C MET A 27 -11.39 -16.16 3.39
N THR A 28 -11.47 -15.48 4.53
CA THR A 28 -11.36 -16.12 5.85
C THR A 28 -12.53 -17.07 6.15
N SER A 29 -13.70 -16.85 5.54
CA SER A 29 -14.84 -17.76 5.68
C SER A 29 -14.67 -19.06 4.88
N ILE A 30 -13.94 -18.99 3.75
CA ILE A 30 -13.66 -20.14 2.88
C ILE A 30 -12.51 -20.97 3.45
N ASP A 31 -11.44 -20.33 3.93
CA ASP A 31 -10.29 -20.98 4.54
C ASP A 31 -9.94 -20.31 5.88
N PRO A 32 -10.29 -20.91 7.03
CA PRO A 32 -10.05 -20.34 8.36
C PRO A 32 -8.56 -20.32 8.74
N LEU A 33 -7.67 -20.98 7.98
CA LEU A 33 -6.22 -20.90 8.16
C LEU A 33 -5.60 -19.69 7.44
N VAL A 34 -6.42 -18.89 6.75
CA VAL A 34 -6.00 -17.59 6.21
C VAL A 34 -5.86 -16.61 7.38
N THR A 35 -4.67 -16.05 7.50
CA THR A 35 -4.40 -14.90 8.37
C THR A 35 -4.32 -13.66 7.48
N SER A 36 -4.89 -12.56 7.94
CA SER A 36 -5.03 -11.35 7.13
C SER A 36 -4.77 -10.09 7.92
N ASP A 37 -4.05 -9.15 7.30
CA ASP A 37 -3.82 -7.81 7.81
C ASP A 37 -4.34 -6.77 6.82
N LEU A 38 -4.72 -5.60 7.32
CA LEU A 38 -5.17 -4.47 6.52
C LEU A 38 -4.24 -3.28 6.77
N ILE A 39 -3.67 -2.72 5.71
CA ILE A 39 -2.84 -1.52 5.77
C ILE A 39 -3.44 -0.39 4.93
N HIS A 40 -3.36 0.82 5.47
CA HIS A 40 -3.69 2.04 4.75
C HIS A 40 -2.43 2.67 4.23
N VAL A 41 -2.37 2.93 2.93
CA VAL A 41 -1.21 3.62 2.32
C VAL A 41 -1.01 5.00 2.92
N SER A 42 -2.10 5.67 3.32
CA SER A 42 -2.06 6.98 3.97
C SER A 42 -1.47 6.97 5.39
N ASP A 43 -1.35 5.80 6.02
CA ASP A 43 -0.71 5.63 7.33
C ASP A 43 0.78 5.28 7.22
N LEU A 44 1.26 5.03 6.00
CA LEU A 44 2.63 4.62 5.74
C LEU A 44 3.45 5.80 5.23
N ASP A 45 4.66 5.94 5.76
CA ASP A 45 5.65 6.87 5.22
C ASP A 45 6.35 6.24 4.00
N ILE A 46 5.62 6.19 2.88
CA ILE A 46 6.13 5.68 1.61
C ILE A 46 6.83 6.81 0.87
N HIS A 47 8.15 6.74 0.84
CA HIS A 47 8.95 7.68 0.08
C HIS A 47 8.63 7.50 -1.41
N PRO A 48 8.37 8.60 -2.15
CA PRO A 48 8.24 8.50 -3.59
C PRO A 48 9.54 7.90 -4.15
N ALA A 49 9.42 7.11 -5.20
CA ALA A 49 10.59 6.70 -5.96
C ALA A 49 11.28 7.97 -6.49
N GLY A 50 12.33 8.37 -5.78
CA GLY A 50 13.19 9.48 -6.18
C GLY A 50 14.03 9.07 -7.38
N SER A 51 14.55 10.08 -8.10
CA SER A 51 15.48 9.85 -9.21
C SER A 51 16.72 9.06 -8.82
N CYS A 52 17.06 8.95 -7.53
CA CYS A 52 17.99 7.98 -6.96
C CYS A 52 17.52 7.61 -5.55
N VAL A 53 17.18 6.34 -5.32
CA VAL A 53 16.94 5.83 -3.97
C VAL A 53 18.26 5.28 -3.43
N LEU A 54 18.70 5.77 -2.27
CA LEU A 54 19.80 5.16 -1.52
C LEU A 54 19.28 3.87 -0.88
N MET A 55 19.45 2.73 -1.56
CA MET A 55 19.28 1.44 -0.89
C MET A 55 20.55 1.12 -0.09
N PRO A 56 20.44 0.68 1.18
CA PRO A 56 21.61 0.33 2.00
C PRO A 56 22.48 -0.78 1.41
N THR A 57 21.94 -1.59 0.49
CA THR A 57 22.56 -2.83 0.00
C THR A 57 22.79 -2.90 -1.52
N ALA A 58 22.55 -1.82 -2.27
CA ALA A 58 22.71 -1.84 -3.74
C ALA A 58 23.31 -0.52 -4.28
N PRO A 59 24.09 -0.56 -5.39
CA PRO A 59 24.54 0.65 -6.07
C PRO A 59 23.34 1.50 -6.50
N ARG A 60 23.50 2.83 -6.49
CA ARG A 60 22.44 3.81 -6.76
C ARG A 60 21.62 3.41 -7.99
N ILE A 61 20.38 2.94 -7.79
CA ILE A 61 19.44 2.75 -8.87
C ILE A 61 18.78 4.10 -9.09
N CYS A 62 19.25 4.81 -10.12
CA CYS A 62 18.67 6.07 -10.51
C CYS A 62 17.66 5.83 -11.65
N SER A 63 16.37 6.01 -11.40
CA SER A 63 15.36 6.01 -12.47
C SER A 63 15.37 7.37 -13.15
N SER A 64 15.67 7.39 -14.45
CA SER A 64 15.87 8.60 -15.28
C SER A 64 14.62 9.42 -15.60
N ALA A 65 13.54 9.33 -14.81
CA ALA A 65 12.30 10.05 -15.04
C ALA A 65 12.08 11.14 -13.97
N PRO A 66 11.70 12.37 -14.36
CA PRO A 66 11.48 13.47 -13.41
C PRO A 66 10.23 13.21 -12.55
N SER A 67 10.42 12.80 -11.29
CA SER A 67 9.35 12.67 -10.29
C SER A 67 9.11 13.99 -9.56
N GLN A 68 8.50 14.96 -10.25
CA GLN A 68 7.83 16.10 -9.61
C GLN A 68 6.31 15.99 -9.79
N MET A 69 5.69 15.14 -8.97
CA MET A 69 4.29 15.31 -8.59
C MET A 69 4.21 15.14 -7.07
N THR A 70 4.60 16.19 -6.35
CA THR A 70 4.20 16.38 -4.96
C THR A 70 2.69 16.58 -4.95
N TYR A 71 1.93 15.54 -4.61
CA TYR A 71 0.51 15.68 -4.32
C TYR A 71 0.37 16.58 -3.10
N ARG A 72 -0.15 17.79 -3.28
CA ARG A 72 -0.51 18.70 -2.19
C ARG A 72 -1.83 18.20 -1.63
N TRP A 73 -1.76 17.46 -0.54
CA TRP A 73 -2.92 16.92 0.17
C TRP A 73 -3.61 18.06 0.94
N TYR A 74 -4.76 18.52 0.43
CA TYR A 74 -5.69 19.41 1.13
C TYR A 74 -6.73 18.60 1.89
#